data_AF-A0A1F2K8C9-F1
#
_entry.id   AF-A0A1F2K8C9-F1
#
_cell.length_a   1.000
_cell.length_b   1.000
_cell.length_c   1.000
_cell.angle_alpha   90.00
_cell.angle_beta   90.00
_cell.angle_gamma   90.00
#
_symmetry.space_group_name_H-M   'P 1'
#
loop_
_entity.id
_entity.type
_entity.pdbx_description
1 polymer ?
#
loop_
_entity_poly.entity_id
_entity_poly.type
_entity_poly.pdbx_seq_one_letter_code
_entity_poly.pdbx_strand_id
1 'polypeptide(L)'
;MTTSLRENKSGSERLKSSLKTRLLILSMFIMLIGLSIQCASIQQPTGGPKDSIPPKILLESPTNFSKNFTAKKIVITFDEYIKLANQQKEFSITPDMGSNPEIKVKKKNLEITLPDSLEKNTTYSIYFGKGLVDYNAGNALVNYAYVFATGDKIDSLSISGNVKSAITKEVQKDVKVLLIPISQDSIFGKKKANIFTTTDTAGNYKLNNLREGTYRIYALQEKNNDRIYNGADEEIGFLKDSIVLERDLSNINLEIFKGIPKKFRTQEKKFEKNGSILLVFNRRVDKPKLDILNDEVNNKDKKVRFSKTSDSATLFIPNLKIDSLKLVLTENERPLDTILIRKGNVKIEQTIEPIFTPNNGRVDRITHLQVSAFTPIKNIDKTKLKFKEDSLVRTNYQLAVDTANTNIYHIRYNWRKEKKYQIEFTEGAITGYFGEQNKEKKLDLTYDDSENYGDLTFDFTDLDSNTTYLVELINEKKDKVYRVDKINMNNPAVVYKQYPGGKYSIRVIRDDNDNGIWDTGDVEKKTFPEPVVYLNKVFTIRANWEQKDSFSLSGLKKN
;
A
#
# COMPACT_ATOMS: atom_id res chain seq x y z
N MET A 1 -4.80 64.44 101.20
CA MET A 1 -5.68 65.39 100.49
C MET A 1 -5.16 65.50 99.06
N THR A 2 -5.87 64.92 98.10
CA THR A 2 -6.08 65.34 96.69
C THR A 2 -6.59 64.14 95.90
N THR A 3 -7.91 64.08 95.83
CA THR A 3 -8.73 63.30 94.90
C THR A 3 -8.44 63.70 93.45
N SER A 4 -8.36 62.73 92.53
CA SER A 4 -8.52 62.98 91.10
C SER A 4 -9.05 61.76 90.35
N LEU A 5 -10.38 61.75 90.22
CA LEU A 5 -11.17 61.44 89.01
C LEU A 5 -10.82 60.15 88.22
N ARG A 6 -11.62 59.10 88.48
CA ARG A 6 -11.83 57.97 87.55
C ARG A 6 -12.68 58.46 86.37
N GLU A 7 -12.07 58.62 85.21
CA GLU A 7 -12.77 58.81 83.94
C GLU A 7 -13.59 57.56 83.59
N ASN A 8 -14.90 57.74 83.55
CA ASN A 8 -15.87 56.74 83.22
C ASN A 8 -15.92 56.59 81.68
N LYS A 9 -15.20 55.60 81.13
CA LYS A 9 -15.25 55.29 79.69
C LYS A 9 -16.70 54.95 79.30
N SER A 10 -17.28 55.78 78.44
CA SER A 10 -18.59 55.63 77.82
C SER A 10 -18.83 54.20 77.32
N GLY A 11 -20.05 53.68 77.49
CA GLY A 11 -20.42 52.29 77.12
C GLY A 11 -20.08 51.90 75.68
N SER A 12 -19.89 52.88 74.78
CA SER A 12 -19.44 52.68 73.40
C SER A 12 -18.01 52.12 73.28
N GLU A 13 -17.09 52.57 74.14
CA GLU A 13 -15.68 52.15 74.14
C GLU A 13 -15.51 50.69 74.58
N ARG A 14 -16.32 50.24 75.54
CA ARG A 14 -16.32 48.84 76.02
C ARG A 14 -16.87 47.87 74.99
N LEU A 15 -17.87 48.29 74.21
CA LEU A 15 -18.43 47.49 73.10
C LEU A 15 -17.45 47.34 71.94
N LYS A 16 -16.74 48.40 71.56
CA LYS A 16 -15.72 48.34 70.49
C LYS A 16 -14.52 47.47 70.88
N SER A 17 -14.10 47.52 72.13
CA SER A 17 -13.05 46.66 72.68
C SER A 17 -13.44 45.18 72.65
N SER A 18 -14.65 44.83 73.14
CA SER A 18 -15.09 43.43 73.16
C SER A 18 -15.32 42.85 71.76
N LEU A 19 -15.79 43.68 70.81
CA LEU A 19 -16.00 43.28 69.43
C LEU A 19 -14.66 42.99 68.73
N LYS A 20 -13.63 43.82 68.95
CA LYS A 20 -12.28 43.60 68.39
C LYS A 20 -11.65 42.32 68.93
N THR A 21 -11.78 42.04 70.23
CA THR A 21 -11.24 40.81 70.84
C THR A 21 -11.94 39.56 70.31
N ARG A 22 -13.28 39.61 70.13
CA ARG A 22 -14.04 38.49 69.54
C ARG A 22 -13.69 38.27 68.07
N LEU A 23 -13.48 39.33 67.29
CA LEU A 23 -13.05 39.23 65.90
C LEU A 23 -11.65 38.62 65.78
N LEU A 24 -10.75 38.96 66.70
CA LEU A 24 -9.37 38.46 66.71
C LEU A 24 -9.33 36.98 67.08
N ILE A 25 -10.10 36.56 68.09
CA ILE A 25 -10.29 35.15 68.46
C ILE A 25 -10.92 34.35 67.31
N LEU A 26 -11.92 34.91 66.62
CA LEU A 26 -12.54 34.27 65.47
C LEU A 26 -11.55 34.10 64.31
N SER A 27 -10.72 35.11 64.02
CA SER A 27 -9.69 35.00 62.99
C SER A 27 -8.63 33.96 63.34
N MET A 28 -8.26 33.86 64.61
CA MET A 28 -7.28 32.88 65.10
C MET A 28 -7.85 31.46 65.04
N PHE A 29 -9.16 31.30 65.29
CA PHE A 29 -9.87 30.01 65.16
C PHE A 29 -10.01 29.58 63.69
N ILE A 30 -10.30 30.51 62.78
CA ILE A 30 -10.35 30.25 61.33
C ILE A 30 -8.96 29.88 60.80
N MET A 31 -7.90 30.53 61.28
CA MET A 31 -6.52 30.20 60.91
C MET A 31 -6.09 28.81 61.43
N LEU A 32 -6.58 28.40 62.61
CA LEU A 32 -6.32 27.07 63.17
C LEU A 32 -7.05 25.95 62.40
N ILE A 33 -8.26 26.22 61.91
CA ILE A 33 -9.03 25.30 61.05
C ILE A 33 -8.39 25.16 59.65
N GLY A 34 -7.75 26.22 59.14
CA GLY A 34 -7.03 26.17 57.87
C GLY A 34 -5.78 25.27 57.88
N LEU A 35 -5.18 25.05 59.06
CA LEU A 35 -3.96 24.25 59.22
C LEU A 35 -4.22 22.73 59.36
N SER A 36 -5.47 22.30 59.55
CA SER A 36 -5.84 20.89 59.75
C SER A 36 -6.36 20.17 58.50
N ILE A 37 -6.37 20.82 57.33
CA ILE A 37 -6.67 20.18 56.04
C ILE A 37 -5.37 19.69 55.39
N GLN A 38 -4.68 18.75 56.03
CA GLN A 38 -3.71 17.89 55.33
C GLN A 38 -4.48 16.68 54.78
N CYS A 39 -4.92 16.78 53.53
CA CYS A 39 -5.33 15.61 52.76
C CYS A 39 -4.10 14.75 52.44
N ALA A 40 -3.89 13.67 53.20
CA ALA A 40 -3.03 12.59 52.76
C ALA A 40 -3.71 11.88 51.57
N SER A 41 -3.26 12.13 50.34
CA SER A 41 -3.75 11.37 49.19
C SER A 41 -3.21 9.94 49.27
N ILE A 42 -4.10 8.95 49.29
CA ILE A 42 -3.71 7.54 49.12
C ILE A 42 -3.18 7.38 47.69
N GLN A 43 -1.86 7.42 47.51
CA GLN A 43 -1.24 6.94 46.27
C GLN A 43 -1.24 5.42 46.32
N GLN A 44 -1.65 4.78 45.22
CA GLN A 44 -1.44 3.35 45.05
C GLN A 44 0.06 3.08 45.19
N PRO A 45 0.49 2.03 45.92
CA PRO A 45 1.90 1.69 46.00
C PRO A 45 2.44 1.55 44.57
N THR A 46 3.45 2.33 44.22
CA THR A 46 4.19 2.15 42.98
C THR A 46 4.77 0.74 43.04
N GLY A 47 4.24 -0.16 42.21
CA GLY A 47 4.75 -1.52 42.11
C GLY A 47 6.26 -1.53 41.87
N GLY A 48 6.91 -2.64 42.22
CA GLY A 48 8.31 -2.84 41.90
C GLY A 48 8.61 -2.69 40.40
N PRO A 49 9.89 -2.58 40.02
CA PRO A 49 10.26 -2.52 38.60
C PRO A 49 9.61 -3.69 37.85
N LYS A 50 9.03 -3.38 36.69
CA LYS A 50 8.40 -4.40 35.83
C LYS A 50 9.43 -5.49 35.52
N ASP A 51 9.05 -6.74 35.79
CA ASP A 51 9.85 -7.88 35.37
C ASP A 51 9.94 -7.93 33.85
N SER A 52 11.17 -7.98 33.35
CA SER A 52 11.52 -7.95 31.93
C SER A 52 12.46 -9.09 31.54
N ILE A 53 12.75 -10.00 32.48
CA ILE A 53 13.68 -11.11 32.25
C ILE A 53 12.90 -12.28 31.62
N PRO A 54 13.39 -12.85 30.50
CA PRO A 54 12.80 -14.05 29.91
C PRO A 54 13.22 -15.32 30.67
N PRO A 55 12.46 -16.42 30.53
CA PRO A 55 12.77 -17.68 31.21
C PRO A 55 14.10 -18.26 30.70
N LYS A 56 14.88 -18.87 31.59
CA LYS A 56 16.17 -19.48 31.27
C LYS A 56 16.07 -20.99 31.18
N ILE A 57 16.78 -21.56 30.20
CA ILE A 57 16.88 -23.01 30.04
C ILE A 57 17.91 -23.55 31.02
N LEU A 58 17.52 -24.55 31.81
CA LEU A 58 18.37 -25.26 32.76
C LEU A 58 18.88 -26.60 32.20
N LEU A 59 18.02 -27.32 31.48
CA LEU A 59 18.34 -28.64 30.96
C LEU A 59 17.57 -28.93 29.68
N GLU A 60 18.24 -29.64 28.77
CA GLU A 60 17.65 -30.16 27.54
C GLU A 60 17.95 -31.65 27.47
N SER A 61 16.92 -32.47 27.35
CA SER A 61 17.05 -33.93 27.24
C SER A 61 16.22 -34.47 26.07
N PRO A 62 16.85 -35.03 25.02
CA PRO A 62 18.29 -35.05 24.77
C PRO A 62 18.91 -33.65 24.64
N THR A 63 20.24 -33.56 24.70
CA THR A 63 20.94 -32.27 24.56
C THR A 63 20.71 -31.65 23.18
N ASN A 64 20.66 -30.32 23.10
CA ASN A 64 20.59 -29.59 21.83
C ASN A 64 21.85 -29.85 20.99
N PHE A 65 21.72 -29.77 19.67
CA PHE A 65 22.72 -30.15 18.67
C PHE A 65 23.17 -31.62 18.74
N SER A 66 22.28 -32.52 19.18
CA SER A 66 22.56 -33.95 19.23
C SER A 66 22.54 -34.62 17.85
N LYS A 67 23.46 -35.56 17.64
CA LYS A 67 23.62 -36.38 16.43
C LYS A 67 23.05 -37.78 16.65
N ASN A 68 22.80 -38.51 15.57
CA ASN A 68 22.21 -39.85 15.59
C ASN A 68 20.95 -39.91 16.47
N PHE A 69 20.11 -38.88 16.34
CA PHE A 69 18.96 -38.66 17.21
C PHE A 69 17.89 -39.74 17.00
N THR A 70 17.55 -40.46 18.06
CA THR A 70 16.57 -41.56 18.05
C THR A 70 15.44 -41.40 19.08
N ALA A 71 15.50 -40.36 19.91
CA ALA A 71 14.49 -40.14 20.93
C ALA A 71 13.15 -39.72 20.30
N LYS A 72 12.03 -40.18 20.87
CA LYS A 72 10.69 -39.74 20.44
C LYS A 72 10.22 -38.45 21.10
N LYS A 73 10.90 -38.05 22.18
CA LYS A 73 10.49 -36.94 23.04
C LYS A 73 11.69 -36.09 23.42
N ILE A 74 11.53 -34.77 23.29
CA ILE A 74 12.46 -33.75 23.78
C ILE A 74 11.81 -33.10 25.01
N VAL A 75 12.58 -32.94 26.08
CA VAL A 75 12.16 -32.23 27.30
C VAL A 75 13.14 -31.09 27.55
N ILE A 76 12.61 -29.86 27.58
CA ILE A 76 13.38 -28.65 27.90
C ILE A 76 12.86 -28.11 29.22
N THR A 77 13.74 -28.03 30.22
CA THR A 77 13.42 -27.57 31.58
C THR A 77 13.91 -26.15 31.78
N PHE A 78 13.02 -25.30 32.30
CA PHE A 78 13.26 -23.89 32.57
C PHE A 78 13.41 -23.61 34.08
N ASP A 79 13.99 -22.46 34.44
CA ASP A 79 14.09 -22.00 35.82
C ASP A 79 12.75 -21.56 36.41
N GLU A 80 11.80 -21.16 35.57
CA GLU A 80 10.46 -20.70 35.95
C GLU A 80 9.32 -21.35 35.14
N TYR A 81 8.07 -21.01 35.48
CA TYR A 81 6.90 -21.50 34.76
C TYR A 81 6.78 -20.78 33.42
N ILE A 82 6.54 -21.56 32.36
CA ILE A 82 6.40 -21.03 31.02
C ILE A 82 4.96 -21.20 30.50
N LYS A 83 4.64 -20.50 29.41
CA LYS A 83 3.43 -20.74 28.60
C LYS A 83 3.75 -20.53 27.12
N LEU A 84 2.90 -21.10 26.27
CA LEU A 84 3.01 -20.92 24.82
C LEU A 84 2.14 -19.73 24.39
N ALA A 85 2.69 -18.84 23.57
CA ALA A 85 1.99 -17.72 22.94
C ALA A 85 2.00 -17.88 21.42
N ASN A 86 0.83 -17.73 20.79
CA ASN A 86 0.67 -17.73 19.32
C ASN A 86 1.42 -18.87 18.59
N GLN A 87 1.35 -20.10 19.12
CA GLN A 87 2.14 -21.24 18.64
C GLN A 87 2.08 -21.42 17.12
N GLN A 88 0.89 -21.33 16.51
CA GLN A 88 0.69 -21.48 15.06
C GLN A 88 1.46 -20.46 14.22
N LYS A 89 1.74 -19.27 14.78
CA LYS A 89 2.45 -18.18 14.10
C LYS A 89 3.94 -18.20 14.41
N GLU A 90 4.30 -18.40 15.67
CA GLU A 90 5.67 -18.24 16.17
C GLU A 90 6.54 -19.48 15.99
N PHE A 91 5.93 -20.67 16.00
CA PHE A 91 6.68 -21.93 15.98
C PHE A 91 6.86 -22.36 14.53
N SER A 92 8.09 -22.71 14.18
CA SER A 92 8.40 -23.26 12.86
C SER A 92 9.43 -24.37 12.97
N ILE A 93 9.34 -25.33 12.07
CA ILE A 93 10.20 -26.51 12.05
C ILE A 93 10.72 -26.65 10.63
N THR A 94 12.02 -26.78 10.50
CA THR A 94 12.68 -26.94 9.21
C THR A 94 13.77 -28.02 9.29
N PRO A 95 13.82 -28.98 8.36
CA PRO A 95 12.79 -29.30 7.37
C PRO A 95 11.43 -29.68 7.98
N ASP A 96 10.36 -29.59 7.19
CA ASP A 96 9.03 -30.06 7.59
C ASP A 96 9.05 -31.58 7.84
N MET A 97 8.47 -32.02 8.97
CA MET A 97 8.45 -33.41 9.41
C MET A 97 7.28 -34.23 8.82
N GLY A 98 6.48 -33.65 7.93
CA GLY A 98 5.26 -34.24 7.39
C GLY A 98 4.06 -33.96 8.30
N SER A 99 4.09 -34.45 9.54
CA SER A 99 3.14 -34.15 10.61
C SER A 99 3.76 -33.25 11.69
N ASN A 100 2.94 -32.40 12.32
CA ASN A 100 3.41 -31.50 13.36
C ASN A 100 3.68 -32.28 14.66
N PRO A 101 4.76 -31.97 15.39
CA PRO A 101 4.99 -32.55 16.71
C PRO A 101 3.95 -32.06 17.72
N GLU A 102 3.70 -32.88 18.73
CA GLU A 102 2.85 -32.50 19.86
C GLU A 102 3.69 -31.71 20.88
N ILE A 103 3.29 -30.48 21.18
CA ILE A 103 3.99 -29.61 22.14
C ILE A 103 3.12 -29.38 23.36
N LYS A 104 3.63 -29.72 24.54
CA LYS A 104 2.93 -29.60 25.82
C LYS A 104 3.80 -28.89 26.85
N VAL A 105 3.20 -27.95 27.58
CA VAL A 105 3.84 -27.32 28.74
C VAL A 105 3.35 -27.99 30.01
N LYS A 106 4.29 -28.38 30.88
CA LYS A 106 4.04 -28.89 32.24
C LYS A 106 4.88 -28.09 33.24
N LYS A 107 4.29 -27.05 33.82
CA LYS A 107 4.96 -26.15 34.78
C LYS A 107 6.24 -25.55 34.17
N LYS A 108 7.41 -26.04 34.57
CA LYS A 108 8.73 -25.63 34.10
C LYS A 108 9.24 -26.40 32.87
N ASN A 109 8.49 -27.39 32.38
CA ASN A 109 8.95 -28.27 31.31
C ASN A 109 8.17 -28.02 30.02
N LEU A 110 8.88 -27.89 28.91
CA LEU A 110 8.36 -28.00 27.56
C LEU A 110 8.63 -29.42 27.06
N GLU A 111 7.57 -30.16 26.78
CA GLU A 111 7.62 -31.51 26.22
C GLU A 111 7.25 -31.45 24.73
N ILE A 112 8.14 -31.93 23.87
CA ILE A 112 7.93 -31.99 22.41
C ILE A 112 7.99 -33.46 22.00
N THR A 113 6.88 -34.01 21.54
CA THR A 113 6.79 -35.37 21.01
C THR A 113 6.91 -35.33 19.50
N LEU A 114 7.97 -35.93 18.96
CA LEU A 114 8.26 -35.96 17.53
C LEU A 114 7.43 -37.02 16.80
N PRO A 115 7.10 -36.81 15.52
CA PRO A 115 6.44 -37.82 14.70
C PRO A 115 7.42 -38.92 14.25
N ASP A 116 6.89 -40.07 13.83
CA ASP A 116 7.69 -41.19 13.29
C ASP A 116 8.16 -40.96 11.84
N SER A 117 7.78 -39.84 11.21
CA SER A 117 8.03 -39.53 9.79
C SER A 117 9.31 -38.74 9.51
N LEU A 118 10.30 -38.79 10.40
CA LEU A 118 11.57 -38.08 10.22
C LEU A 118 12.41 -38.69 9.09
N GLU A 119 12.97 -37.83 8.25
CA GLU A 119 13.90 -38.21 7.20
C GLU A 119 15.26 -38.65 7.81
N LYS A 120 15.89 -39.66 7.21
CA LYS A 120 17.22 -40.13 7.61
C LYS A 120 18.29 -39.10 7.20
N ASN A 121 19.39 -39.04 7.94
CA ASN A 121 20.54 -38.17 7.63
C ASN A 121 20.14 -36.70 7.40
N THR A 122 19.26 -36.19 8.24
CA THR A 122 18.65 -34.86 8.11
C THR A 122 18.78 -34.09 9.42
N THR A 123 19.18 -32.83 9.32
CA THR A 123 19.21 -31.89 10.45
C THR A 123 17.88 -31.18 10.57
N TYR A 124 17.23 -31.29 11.72
CA TYR A 124 15.99 -30.61 12.05
C TYR A 124 16.26 -29.47 13.02
N SER A 125 15.60 -28.34 12.79
CA SER A 125 15.61 -27.16 13.66
C SER A 125 14.17 -26.80 14.03
N ILE A 126 13.90 -26.75 15.33
CA ILE A 126 12.63 -26.30 15.91
C ILE A 126 12.85 -24.89 16.44
N TYR A 127 12.24 -23.91 15.77
CA TYR A 127 12.26 -22.50 16.15
C TYR A 127 10.99 -22.14 16.92
N PHE A 128 11.16 -21.33 17.96
CA PHE A 128 10.07 -20.94 18.86
C PHE A 128 9.62 -19.49 18.72
N GLY A 129 10.32 -18.69 17.91
CA GLY A 129 10.00 -17.28 17.67
C GLY A 129 9.92 -16.48 18.98
N LYS A 130 8.81 -15.77 19.18
CA LYS A 130 8.46 -15.09 20.44
C LYS A 130 7.44 -15.87 21.27
N GLY A 131 7.21 -17.14 20.94
CA GLY A 131 6.09 -17.90 21.48
C GLY A 131 6.40 -18.70 22.74
N LEU A 132 7.67 -18.80 23.17
CA LEU A 132 8.02 -19.29 24.51
C LEU A 132 8.17 -18.11 25.45
N VAL A 133 7.23 -17.96 26.38
CA VAL A 133 7.20 -16.83 27.31
C VAL A 133 7.11 -17.31 28.75
N ASP A 134 7.56 -16.48 29.69
CA ASP A 134 7.27 -16.72 31.10
C ASP A 134 5.76 -16.65 31.39
N TYR A 135 5.33 -17.34 32.44
CA TYR A 135 3.92 -17.45 32.78
C TYR A 135 3.31 -16.12 33.27
N ASN A 136 4.07 -15.31 34.01
CA ASN A 136 3.60 -14.16 34.76
C ASN A 136 3.58 -12.86 33.92
N ALA A 137 4.75 -12.42 33.45
CA ALA A 137 4.97 -11.15 32.74
C ALA A 137 4.87 -11.30 31.20
N GLY A 138 5.03 -12.51 30.67
CA GLY A 138 4.95 -12.78 29.23
C GLY A 138 6.19 -12.36 28.44
N ASN A 139 7.35 -12.25 29.11
CA ASN A 139 8.66 -12.03 28.53
C ASN A 139 9.07 -13.23 27.67
N ALA A 140 9.34 -12.98 26.40
CA ALA A 140 9.65 -14.02 25.42
C ALA A 140 11.13 -14.41 25.41
N LEU A 141 11.40 -15.71 25.39
CA LEU A 141 12.71 -16.26 25.06
C LEU A 141 12.89 -16.22 23.53
N VAL A 142 13.51 -15.13 23.05
CA VAL A 142 13.77 -14.91 21.63
C VAL A 142 15.04 -15.62 21.15
N ASN A 143 15.12 -15.89 19.84
CA ASN A 143 16.28 -16.49 19.16
C ASN A 143 16.69 -17.89 19.64
N TYR A 144 15.84 -18.57 20.40
CA TYR A 144 16.08 -19.96 20.79
C TYR A 144 15.59 -20.93 19.71
N ALA A 145 16.44 -21.92 19.42
CA ALA A 145 16.13 -23.04 18.53
C ALA A 145 16.70 -24.34 19.11
N TYR A 146 15.93 -25.41 19.00
CA TYR A 146 16.39 -26.76 19.31
C TYR A 146 16.71 -27.49 18.00
N VAL A 147 17.97 -27.90 17.85
CA VAL A 147 18.54 -28.48 16.63
C VAL A 147 19.01 -29.91 16.92
N PHE A 148 18.73 -30.84 16.03
CA PHE A 148 19.23 -32.21 16.12
C PHE A 148 19.38 -32.83 14.73
N ALA A 149 20.18 -33.88 14.60
CA ALA A 149 20.30 -34.63 13.35
C ALA A 149 19.99 -36.11 13.53
N THR A 150 19.24 -36.68 12.59
CA THR A 150 18.99 -38.13 12.51
C THR A 150 20.21 -38.90 12.01
N GLY A 151 21.22 -38.22 11.46
CA GLY A 151 22.51 -38.78 11.05
C GLY A 151 23.67 -38.36 11.96
N ASP A 152 24.90 -38.69 11.54
CA ASP A 152 26.14 -38.48 12.31
C ASP A 152 26.70 -37.05 12.24
N LYS A 153 26.12 -36.20 11.39
CA LYS A 153 26.53 -34.80 11.18
C LYS A 153 25.36 -33.85 11.39
N ILE A 154 25.65 -32.68 11.95
CA ILE A 154 24.76 -31.53 11.97
C ILE A 154 25.12 -30.66 10.77
N ASP A 155 24.14 -30.41 9.92
CA ASP A 155 24.22 -29.46 8.83
C ASP A 155 24.32 -28.05 9.40
N SER A 156 25.19 -27.21 8.83
CA SER A 156 25.56 -25.92 9.43
C SER A 156 25.55 -24.74 8.46
N LEU A 157 25.34 -24.97 7.16
CA LEU A 157 25.38 -23.88 6.18
C LEU A 157 24.15 -22.99 6.32
N SER A 158 24.26 -21.76 5.84
CA SER A 158 23.20 -20.77 5.90
C SER A 158 23.05 -19.97 4.61
N ILE A 159 21.82 -19.52 4.36
CA ILE A 159 21.49 -18.57 3.30
C ILE A 159 20.76 -17.39 3.94
N SER A 160 21.18 -16.18 3.59
CA SER A 160 20.56 -14.95 4.09
C SER A 160 20.40 -13.89 3.00
N GLY A 161 19.40 -13.03 3.18
CA GLY A 161 19.11 -11.92 2.29
C GLY A 161 17.88 -11.14 2.71
N ASN A 162 17.33 -10.37 1.77
CA ASN A 162 16.17 -9.51 1.98
C ASN A 162 15.12 -9.72 0.88
N VAL A 163 13.84 -9.55 1.24
CA VAL A 163 12.73 -9.60 0.28
C VAL A 163 12.10 -8.21 0.13
N LYS A 164 11.91 -7.79 -1.12
CA LYS A 164 11.26 -6.52 -1.48
C LYS A 164 10.12 -6.73 -2.47
N SER A 165 9.25 -5.75 -2.60
CA SER A 165 8.31 -5.68 -3.72
C SER A 165 9.06 -5.33 -5.00
N ALA A 166 8.79 -6.04 -6.09
CA ALA A 166 9.38 -5.75 -7.40
C ALA A 166 8.99 -4.35 -7.91
N ILE A 167 7.76 -3.90 -7.59
CA ILE A 167 7.22 -2.62 -8.06
C ILE A 167 7.50 -1.46 -7.12
N THR A 168 7.28 -1.58 -5.79
CA THR A 168 7.46 -0.44 -4.86
C THR A 168 8.87 -0.31 -4.31
N LYS A 169 9.67 -1.38 -4.44
CA LYS A 169 10.98 -1.57 -3.82
C LYS A 169 10.99 -1.50 -2.29
N GLU A 170 9.83 -1.56 -1.67
CA GLU A 170 9.68 -1.60 -0.21
C GLU A 170 9.94 -3.00 0.31
N VAL A 171 10.57 -3.10 1.48
CA VAL A 171 10.82 -4.37 2.17
C VAL A 171 9.52 -5.06 2.56
N GLN A 172 9.51 -6.39 2.46
CA GLN A 172 8.32 -7.19 2.66
C GLN A 172 8.48 -8.08 3.89
N LYS A 173 7.67 -7.82 4.91
CA LYS A 173 7.61 -8.61 6.15
C LYS A 173 6.66 -9.79 6.01
N ASP A 174 6.80 -10.79 6.87
CA ASP A 174 5.89 -11.94 6.94
C ASP A 174 5.79 -12.73 5.61
N VAL A 175 6.84 -12.68 4.77
CA VAL A 175 6.96 -13.46 3.53
C VAL A 175 7.64 -14.79 3.84
N LYS A 176 7.11 -15.90 3.32
CA LYS A 176 7.76 -17.21 3.43
C LYS A 176 8.89 -17.32 2.41
N VAL A 177 10.11 -17.52 2.88
CA VAL A 177 11.25 -17.84 2.00
C VAL A 177 11.45 -19.34 2.03
N LEU A 178 11.24 -19.97 0.87
CA LEU A 178 11.26 -21.40 0.65
C LEU A 178 12.55 -21.79 -0.04
N LEU A 179 13.17 -22.87 0.41
CA LEU A 179 14.33 -23.48 -0.22
C LEU A 179 13.98 -24.92 -0.62
N ILE A 180 14.19 -25.27 -1.89
CA ILE A 180 13.80 -26.58 -2.42
C ILE A 180 15.00 -27.22 -3.11
N PRO A 181 15.43 -28.43 -2.72
CA PRO A 181 16.45 -29.17 -3.45
C PRO A 181 16.03 -29.40 -4.90
N ILE A 182 16.94 -29.27 -5.87
CA ILE A 182 16.60 -29.49 -7.30
C ILE A 182 15.99 -30.88 -7.55
N SER A 183 16.44 -31.89 -6.81
CA SER A 183 15.92 -33.27 -6.89
C SER A 183 14.44 -33.39 -6.55
N GLN A 184 13.84 -32.38 -5.91
CA GLN A 184 12.46 -32.34 -5.46
C GLN A 184 11.67 -31.17 -6.07
N ASP A 185 12.22 -30.49 -7.09
CA ASP A 185 11.73 -29.19 -7.56
C ASP A 185 10.31 -29.24 -8.12
N SER A 186 9.36 -28.84 -7.29
CA SER A 186 8.03 -28.41 -7.71
C SER A 186 7.37 -27.58 -6.61
N ILE A 187 7.47 -26.25 -6.69
CA ILE A 187 6.53 -25.36 -5.96
C ILE A 187 5.11 -25.42 -6.52
N PHE A 188 4.96 -25.89 -7.76
CA PHE A 188 3.71 -25.97 -8.50
C PHE A 188 3.08 -27.35 -8.33
N GLY A 189 2.61 -27.67 -7.12
CA GLY A 189 2.03 -28.99 -6.86
C GLY A 189 1.60 -29.22 -5.42
N LYS A 190 1.27 -30.48 -5.09
CA LYS A 190 0.82 -30.87 -3.73
C LYS A 190 1.93 -31.04 -2.70
N LYS A 191 3.21 -30.97 -3.11
CA LYS A 191 4.35 -31.14 -2.20
C LYS A 191 4.81 -29.77 -1.71
N LYS A 192 4.49 -29.46 -0.46
CA LYS A 192 4.94 -28.27 0.27
C LYS A 192 6.47 -28.26 0.38
N ALA A 193 7.07 -27.07 0.31
CA ALA A 193 8.51 -26.91 0.60
C ALA A 193 8.78 -27.26 2.07
N ASN A 194 9.76 -28.12 2.30
CA ASN A 194 10.14 -28.56 3.65
C ASN A 194 11.13 -27.59 4.31
N ILE A 195 12.00 -26.90 3.56
CA ILE A 195 12.91 -25.90 4.10
C ILE A 195 12.34 -24.50 3.92
N PHE A 196 12.11 -23.78 5.03
CA PHE A 196 11.57 -22.43 4.97
C PHE A 196 11.91 -21.57 6.19
N THR A 197 11.78 -20.26 6.01
CA THR A 197 11.81 -19.25 7.08
C THR A 197 10.81 -18.14 6.75
N THR A 198 10.65 -17.15 7.64
CA THR A 198 9.77 -15.99 7.42
C THR A 198 10.58 -14.71 7.54
N THR A 199 10.30 -13.72 6.71
CA THR A 199 10.98 -12.42 6.78
C THR A 199 10.56 -11.62 8.02
N ASP A 200 11.52 -10.89 8.59
CA ASP A 200 11.27 -9.96 9.70
C ASP A 200 10.61 -8.64 9.24
N THR A 201 10.43 -7.70 10.16
CA THR A 201 9.83 -6.38 9.86
C THR A 201 10.67 -5.51 8.91
N ALA A 202 11.95 -5.81 8.76
CA ALA A 202 12.86 -5.17 7.81
C ALA A 202 12.99 -5.96 6.49
N GLY A 203 12.21 -7.03 6.33
CA GLY A 203 12.22 -7.92 5.16
C GLY A 203 13.39 -8.89 5.11
N ASN A 204 14.20 -8.98 6.16
CA ASN A 204 15.36 -9.87 6.18
C ASN A 204 14.95 -11.29 6.52
N TYR A 205 15.66 -12.26 5.93
CA TYR A 205 15.48 -13.67 6.25
C TYR A 205 16.83 -14.35 6.45
N LYS A 206 16.82 -15.43 7.23
CA LYS A 206 17.95 -16.35 7.35
C LYS A 206 17.45 -17.79 7.46
N LEU A 207 17.99 -18.64 6.61
CA LEU A 207 17.87 -20.09 6.66
C LEU A 207 19.18 -20.62 7.26
N ASN A 208 19.10 -21.44 8.31
CA ASN A 208 20.26 -22.03 8.97
C ASN A 208 20.21 -23.55 8.90
N ASN A 209 21.32 -24.19 9.30
CA ASN A 209 21.45 -25.63 9.42
C ASN A 209 21.13 -26.36 8.10
N LEU A 210 21.59 -25.77 7.00
CA LEU A 210 21.39 -26.26 5.65
C LEU A 210 22.49 -27.24 5.27
N ARG A 211 22.07 -28.30 4.59
CA ARG A 211 22.96 -29.29 4.00
C ARG A 211 23.61 -28.73 2.74
N GLU A 212 24.82 -29.18 2.44
CA GLU A 212 25.46 -28.92 1.14
C GLU A 212 24.63 -29.51 -0.01
N GLY A 213 24.43 -28.74 -1.07
CA GLY A 213 23.64 -29.19 -2.21
C GLY A 213 23.23 -28.07 -3.16
N THR A 214 22.39 -28.40 -4.12
CA THR A 214 21.87 -27.43 -5.09
C THR A 214 20.37 -27.20 -4.89
N TYR A 215 19.99 -25.94 -4.79
CA TYR A 215 18.67 -25.51 -4.36
C TYR A 215 18.05 -24.49 -5.31
N ARG A 216 16.73 -24.46 -5.34
CA ARG A 216 15.97 -23.28 -5.77
C ARG A 216 15.45 -22.54 -4.56
N ILE A 217 15.42 -21.21 -4.68
CA ILE A 217 14.89 -20.34 -3.65
C ILE A 217 13.70 -19.56 -4.19
N TYR A 218 12.65 -19.47 -3.38
CA TYR A 218 11.45 -18.71 -3.68
C TYR A 218 11.06 -17.87 -2.47
N ALA A 219 10.49 -16.69 -2.70
CA ALA A 219 9.80 -15.90 -1.69
C ALA A 219 8.30 -15.93 -2.03
N LEU A 220 7.46 -16.29 -1.08
CA LEU A 220 6.03 -16.49 -1.26
C LEU A 220 5.24 -15.69 -0.22
N GLN A 221 4.49 -14.71 -0.69
CA GLN A 221 3.48 -14.01 0.10
C GLN A 221 2.14 -14.66 -0.17
N GLU A 222 1.82 -15.65 0.64
CA GLU A 222 0.60 -16.46 0.54
C GLU A 222 -0.53 -15.96 1.43
N LYS A 223 -1.75 -16.43 1.13
CA LYS A 223 -2.94 -16.17 1.95
C LYS A 223 -3.33 -17.37 2.81
N ASN A 224 -2.99 -18.59 2.36
CA ASN A 224 -3.49 -19.84 2.95
C ASN A 224 -2.50 -20.50 3.93
N ASN A 225 -1.25 -20.03 4.01
CA ASN A 225 -0.19 -20.57 4.87
C ASN A 225 0.05 -22.08 4.63
N ASP A 226 -0.08 -22.53 3.39
CA ASP A 226 0.17 -23.89 2.91
C ASP A 226 1.57 -24.07 2.27
N ARG A 227 2.30 -22.96 2.06
CA ARG A 227 3.61 -22.87 1.40
C ARG A 227 3.60 -23.37 -0.06
N ILE A 228 2.45 -23.25 -0.71
CA ILE A 228 2.25 -23.61 -2.11
C ILE A 228 1.83 -22.35 -2.87
N TYR A 229 2.41 -22.12 -4.03
CA TYR A 229 1.95 -21.02 -4.88
C TYR A 229 0.63 -21.39 -5.53
N ASN A 230 -0.45 -20.74 -5.08
CA ASN A 230 -1.82 -21.02 -5.51
C ASN A 230 -2.29 -20.19 -6.71
N GLY A 231 -1.49 -19.20 -7.14
CA GLY A 231 -1.70 -18.44 -8.36
C GLY A 231 -1.60 -16.92 -8.18
N ALA A 232 -2.19 -16.19 -9.12
CA ALA A 232 -2.02 -14.73 -9.27
C ALA A 232 -2.56 -13.86 -8.10
N ASP A 233 -3.34 -14.45 -7.19
CA ASP A 233 -3.82 -13.77 -5.99
C ASP A 233 -2.76 -13.70 -4.86
N GLU A 234 -1.64 -14.39 -5.04
CA GLU A 234 -0.47 -14.43 -4.17
C GLU A 234 0.73 -13.78 -4.88
N GLU A 235 1.73 -13.34 -4.10
CA GLU A 235 2.95 -12.77 -4.65
C GLU A 235 4.10 -13.76 -4.53
N ILE A 236 4.92 -13.83 -5.58
CA ILE A 236 6.04 -14.75 -5.66
C ILE A 236 7.29 -14.05 -6.18
N GLY A 237 8.45 -14.45 -5.66
CA GLY A 237 9.77 -14.02 -6.09
C GLY A 237 10.70 -15.23 -6.18
N PHE A 238 11.70 -15.18 -7.06
CA PHE A 238 12.59 -16.32 -7.31
C PHE A 238 13.93 -15.83 -7.87
N LEU A 239 14.92 -16.72 -7.92
CA LEU A 239 16.12 -16.55 -8.73
C LEU A 239 16.02 -17.36 -10.02
N LYS A 240 16.57 -16.82 -11.11
CA LYS A 240 16.53 -17.46 -12.43
C LYS A 240 17.21 -18.83 -12.40
N ASP A 241 18.39 -18.83 -11.79
CA ASP A 241 19.27 -19.97 -11.66
C ASP A 241 19.20 -20.54 -10.24
N SER A 242 19.63 -21.79 -10.12
CA SER A 242 19.74 -22.46 -8.83
C SER A 242 20.96 -21.98 -8.04
N ILE A 243 20.87 -22.11 -6.72
CA ILE A 243 21.95 -21.85 -5.78
C ILE A 243 22.74 -23.14 -5.54
N VAL A 244 24.04 -23.11 -5.78
CA VAL A 244 24.97 -24.15 -5.32
C VAL A 244 25.46 -23.72 -3.93
N LEU A 245 25.13 -24.50 -2.89
CA LEU A 245 25.40 -24.19 -1.50
C LEU A 245 26.56 -25.05 -0.97
N GLU A 246 27.78 -24.52 -1.04
CA GLU A 246 29.02 -25.14 -0.53
C GLU A 246 29.61 -24.38 0.67
N ARG A 247 29.11 -23.16 0.92
CA ARG A 247 29.50 -22.24 1.99
C ARG A 247 28.32 -21.37 2.38
N ASP A 248 28.44 -20.64 3.47
CA ASP A 248 27.43 -19.64 3.83
C ASP A 248 27.27 -18.58 2.72
N LEU A 249 26.02 -18.29 2.38
CA LEU A 249 25.66 -17.29 1.39
C LEU A 249 24.90 -16.14 2.06
N SER A 250 25.30 -14.92 1.69
CA SER A 250 24.65 -13.69 2.13
C SER A 250 24.25 -12.83 0.93
N ASN A 251 23.38 -11.85 1.16
CA ASN A 251 22.88 -10.93 0.14
C ASN A 251 22.10 -11.60 -1.00
N ILE A 252 21.45 -12.73 -0.72
CA ILE A 252 20.55 -13.40 -1.65
C ILE A 252 19.18 -12.69 -1.62
N ASN A 253 19.07 -11.59 -2.36
CA ASN A 253 17.88 -10.74 -2.36
C ASN A 253 16.83 -11.25 -3.36
N LEU A 254 15.57 -11.14 -2.98
CA LEU A 254 14.42 -11.57 -3.80
C LEU A 254 13.44 -10.43 -3.95
N GLU A 255 12.80 -10.36 -5.11
CA GLU A 255 11.71 -9.43 -5.37
C GLU A 255 10.43 -10.20 -5.65
N ILE A 256 9.37 -9.93 -4.88
CA ILE A 256 8.06 -10.55 -5.05
C ILE A 256 7.16 -9.69 -5.93
N PHE A 257 6.31 -10.36 -6.71
CA PHE A 257 5.35 -9.75 -7.61
C PHE A 257 4.12 -10.65 -7.79
N LYS A 258 3.01 -10.08 -8.27
CA LYS A 258 1.82 -10.85 -8.65
C LYS A 258 1.95 -11.38 -10.06
N GLY A 259 1.76 -12.68 -10.25
CA GLY A 259 1.70 -13.27 -11.59
C GLY A 259 0.42 -12.85 -12.35
N ILE A 260 0.41 -13.08 -13.66
CA ILE A 260 -0.79 -12.86 -14.49
C ILE A 260 -1.76 -14.04 -14.31
N PRO A 261 -3.05 -13.81 -14.00
CA PRO A 261 -4.04 -14.89 -13.94
C PRO A 261 -4.15 -15.68 -15.25
N LYS A 262 -3.92 -17.00 -15.19
CA LYS A 262 -4.02 -17.88 -16.37
C LYS A 262 -5.43 -17.94 -16.98
N LYS A 263 -6.45 -17.96 -16.12
CA LYS A 263 -7.85 -17.99 -16.53
C LYS A 263 -8.39 -16.57 -16.52
N PHE A 264 -8.75 -16.06 -17.69
CA PHE A 264 -9.46 -14.79 -17.79
C PHE A 264 -10.83 -14.89 -17.11
N ARG A 265 -11.23 -13.84 -16.41
CA ARG A 265 -12.56 -13.68 -15.82
C ARG A 265 -12.95 -12.21 -15.86
N THR A 266 -14.21 -11.95 -16.20
CA THR A 266 -14.86 -10.67 -15.88
C THR A 266 -15.30 -10.72 -14.42
N GLN A 267 -14.58 -9.99 -13.55
CA GLN A 267 -14.82 -9.94 -12.11
C GLN A 267 -16.07 -9.14 -11.78
N GLU A 268 -16.27 -8.02 -12.46
CA GLU A 268 -17.44 -7.16 -12.28
C GLU A 268 -18.07 -6.83 -13.63
N LYS A 269 -19.40 -6.85 -13.66
CA LYS A 269 -20.21 -6.38 -14.78
C LYS A 269 -21.43 -5.68 -14.23
N LYS A 270 -21.57 -4.39 -14.52
CA LYS A 270 -22.57 -3.56 -13.83
C LYS A 270 -23.11 -2.47 -14.74
N PHE A 271 -24.44 -2.30 -14.71
CA PHE A 271 -25.08 -1.09 -15.21
C PHE A 271 -24.95 0.01 -14.17
N GLU A 272 -24.28 1.09 -14.53
CA GLU A 272 -24.11 2.26 -13.67
C GLU A 272 -25.32 3.18 -13.74
N LYS A 273 -25.51 3.99 -12.69
CA LYS A 273 -26.60 4.98 -12.62
C LYS A 273 -26.55 6.01 -13.74
N ASN A 274 -25.37 6.29 -14.27
CA ASN A 274 -25.19 7.18 -15.41
C ASN A 274 -25.48 6.53 -16.78
N GLY A 275 -26.01 5.31 -16.82
CA GLY A 275 -26.39 4.62 -18.07
C GLY A 275 -25.28 3.81 -18.72
N SER A 276 -24.02 3.95 -18.29
CA SER A 276 -22.92 3.14 -18.81
C SER A 276 -22.91 1.71 -18.25
N ILE A 277 -22.16 0.84 -18.91
CA ILE A 277 -21.86 -0.51 -18.45
C ILE A 277 -20.38 -0.58 -18.10
N LEU A 278 -20.08 -0.86 -16.83
CA LEU A 278 -18.74 -1.13 -16.34
C LEU A 278 -18.44 -2.64 -16.44
N LEU A 279 -17.28 -2.96 -17.01
CA LEU A 279 -16.67 -4.29 -16.98
C LEU A 279 -15.30 -4.18 -16.31
N VAL A 280 -15.02 -5.04 -15.34
CA VAL A 280 -13.71 -5.16 -14.69
C VAL A 280 -13.18 -6.56 -14.90
N PHE A 281 -11.94 -6.68 -15.34
CA PHE A 281 -11.28 -7.92 -15.67
C PHE A 281 -10.26 -8.28 -14.59
N ASN A 282 -10.02 -9.58 -14.38
CA ASN A 282 -8.99 -10.02 -13.43
C ASN A 282 -7.56 -9.82 -13.94
N ARG A 283 -7.39 -9.53 -15.24
CA ARG A 283 -6.11 -9.24 -15.88
C ARG A 283 -6.29 -8.24 -17.01
N ARG A 284 -5.20 -7.59 -17.39
CA ARG A 284 -5.08 -6.84 -18.64
C ARG A 284 -5.47 -7.71 -19.84
N VAL A 285 -6.11 -7.07 -20.82
CA VAL A 285 -6.47 -7.65 -22.11
C VAL A 285 -5.71 -6.94 -23.21
N ASP A 286 -4.96 -7.69 -24.01
CA ASP A 286 -4.10 -7.12 -25.06
C ASP A 286 -4.88 -6.77 -26.33
N LYS A 287 -4.70 -5.53 -26.81
CA LYS A 287 -5.42 -4.97 -27.99
C LYS A 287 -6.92 -5.29 -27.93
N PRO A 288 -7.61 -4.86 -26.86
CA PRO A 288 -8.95 -5.34 -26.59
C PRO A 288 -9.96 -4.75 -27.56
N LYS A 289 -10.95 -5.55 -27.93
CA LYS A 289 -12.14 -5.09 -28.66
C LYS A 289 -13.39 -5.67 -28.01
N LEU A 290 -14.43 -4.86 -27.88
CA LEU A 290 -15.70 -5.27 -27.30
C LEU A 290 -16.79 -5.05 -28.34
N ASP A 291 -17.55 -6.10 -28.66
CA ASP A 291 -18.68 -6.07 -29.60
C ASP A 291 -19.95 -6.62 -28.94
N ILE A 292 -21.11 -6.17 -29.42
CA ILE A 292 -22.44 -6.62 -28.98
C ILE A 292 -22.98 -7.58 -30.04
N LEU A 293 -23.30 -8.81 -29.65
CA LEU A 293 -23.75 -9.85 -30.58
C LEU A 293 -25.25 -9.84 -30.86
N ASN A 294 -26.06 -9.47 -29.86
CA ASN A 294 -27.51 -9.65 -29.90
C ASN A 294 -28.29 -8.34 -30.14
N ASP A 295 -27.61 -7.26 -30.52
CA ASP A 295 -28.20 -5.95 -30.76
C ASP A 295 -27.32 -5.13 -31.71
N GLU A 296 -27.55 -5.28 -33.02
CA GLU A 296 -26.75 -4.64 -34.07
C GLU A 296 -26.85 -3.10 -34.05
N VAL A 297 -28.02 -2.57 -33.67
CA VAL A 297 -28.27 -1.12 -33.61
C VAL A 297 -27.38 -0.50 -32.53
N ASN A 298 -27.43 -1.05 -31.31
CA ASN A 298 -26.52 -0.59 -30.25
C ASN A 298 -25.06 -0.90 -30.60
N ASN A 299 -24.77 -1.99 -31.31
CA ASN A 299 -23.40 -2.37 -31.67
C ASN A 299 -22.72 -1.35 -32.61
N LYS A 300 -23.49 -0.77 -33.54
CA LYS A 300 -22.99 0.17 -34.56
C LYS A 300 -22.53 1.49 -33.96
N ASP A 301 -23.34 2.05 -33.06
CA ASP A 301 -23.13 3.39 -32.52
C ASP A 301 -22.59 3.36 -31.07
N LYS A 302 -22.11 2.22 -30.58
CA LYS A 302 -21.53 2.13 -29.24
C LYS A 302 -20.25 2.96 -29.11
N LYS A 303 -19.98 3.42 -27.88
CA LYS A 303 -18.66 3.92 -27.50
C LYS A 303 -18.07 3.00 -26.42
N VAL A 304 -16.85 2.53 -26.64
CA VAL A 304 -16.13 1.70 -25.68
C VAL A 304 -14.89 2.46 -25.24
N ARG A 305 -14.70 2.58 -23.94
CA ARG A 305 -13.50 3.16 -23.34
C ARG A 305 -12.82 2.12 -22.46
N PHE A 306 -11.68 1.62 -22.89
CA PHE A 306 -10.81 0.81 -22.05
C PHE A 306 -9.99 1.68 -21.10
N SER A 307 -9.65 1.17 -19.92
CA SER A 307 -8.66 1.79 -19.05
C SER A 307 -7.28 1.81 -19.72
N LYS A 308 -6.36 2.64 -19.22
CA LYS A 308 -4.98 2.70 -19.73
C LYS A 308 -4.27 1.34 -19.65
N THR A 309 -4.56 0.56 -18.62
CA THR A 309 -4.03 -0.79 -18.38
C THR A 309 -4.84 -1.88 -19.08
N SER A 310 -5.94 -1.53 -19.76
CA SER A 310 -6.85 -2.48 -20.44
C SER A 310 -7.38 -3.61 -19.55
N ASP A 311 -7.48 -3.34 -18.24
CA ASP A 311 -8.07 -4.23 -17.22
C ASP A 311 -9.56 -3.96 -16.97
N SER A 312 -10.12 -2.93 -17.61
CA SER A 312 -11.51 -2.57 -17.47
C SER A 312 -12.01 -1.84 -18.72
N ALA A 313 -13.31 -1.89 -18.92
CA ALA A 313 -13.99 -1.23 -20.02
C ALA A 313 -15.26 -0.53 -19.52
N THR A 314 -15.51 0.68 -20.02
CA THR A 314 -16.79 1.36 -19.93
C THR A 314 -17.46 1.36 -21.30
N LEU A 315 -18.63 0.75 -21.40
CA LEU A 315 -19.44 0.69 -22.61
C LEU A 315 -20.62 1.68 -22.50
N PHE A 316 -20.81 2.50 -23.53
CA PHE A 316 -21.95 3.39 -23.69
C PHE A 316 -22.72 2.96 -24.95
N ILE A 317 -24.03 2.77 -24.81
CA ILE A 317 -24.93 2.35 -25.91
C ILE A 317 -26.01 3.40 -26.13
N PRO A 318 -26.41 3.72 -27.37
CA PRO A 318 -27.39 4.77 -27.63
C PRO A 318 -28.80 4.46 -27.09
N ASN A 319 -29.21 3.18 -27.10
CA ASN A 319 -30.53 2.77 -26.67
C ASN A 319 -30.46 1.87 -25.42
N LEU A 320 -30.86 2.43 -24.29
CA LEU A 320 -30.91 1.73 -23.00
C LEU A 320 -32.18 0.87 -22.83
N LYS A 321 -33.14 0.87 -23.77
CA LYS A 321 -34.36 0.03 -23.71
C LYS A 321 -34.05 -1.39 -24.16
N ILE A 322 -33.32 -2.11 -23.31
CA ILE A 322 -32.86 -3.48 -23.54
C ILE A 322 -33.06 -4.30 -22.27
N ASP A 323 -33.30 -5.60 -22.42
CA ASP A 323 -33.36 -6.53 -21.29
C ASP A 323 -31.97 -7.09 -20.96
N SER A 324 -31.18 -7.41 -21.99
CA SER A 324 -29.84 -7.96 -21.82
C SER A 324 -28.95 -7.74 -23.05
N LEU A 325 -27.64 -7.73 -22.82
CA LEU A 325 -26.62 -7.73 -23.87
C LEU A 325 -25.73 -8.96 -23.72
N LYS A 326 -25.42 -9.56 -24.87
CA LYS A 326 -24.39 -10.58 -25.03
C LYS A 326 -23.20 -9.92 -25.71
N LEU A 327 -22.17 -9.65 -24.94
CA LEU A 327 -20.94 -9.02 -25.41
C LEU A 327 -19.90 -10.08 -25.77
N VAL A 328 -19.07 -9.81 -26.76
CA VAL A 328 -17.84 -10.57 -27.02
C VAL A 328 -16.66 -9.66 -26.78
N LEU A 329 -15.81 -10.08 -25.84
CA LEU A 329 -14.51 -9.48 -25.62
C LEU A 329 -13.48 -10.24 -26.45
N THR A 330 -12.68 -9.51 -27.21
CA THR A 330 -11.66 -10.02 -28.11
C THR A 330 -10.30 -9.53 -27.63
N GLU A 331 -9.31 -10.41 -27.64
CA GLU A 331 -7.90 -10.14 -27.33
C GLU A 331 -7.05 -10.51 -28.54
N ASN A 332 -6.24 -9.58 -29.05
CA ASN A 332 -5.42 -9.80 -30.25
C ASN A 332 -6.21 -10.45 -31.40
N GLU A 333 -7.38 -9.89 -31.72
CA GLU A 333 -8.29 -10.35 -32.80
C GLU A 333 -8.93 -11.73 -32.58
N ARG A 334 -8.71 -12.37 -31.43
CA ARG A 334 -9.31 -13.66 -31.07
C ARG A 334 -10.38 -13.49 -29.98
N PRO A 335 -11.57 -14.10 -30.11
CA PRO A 335 -12.56 -14.08 -29.05
C PRO A 335 -11.98 -14.66 -27.75
N LEU A 336 -11.99 -13.85 -26.69
CA LEU A 336 -11.48 -14.22 -25.38
C LEU A 336 -12.59 -14.76 -24.48
N ASP A 337 -13.71 -14.03 -24.40
CA ASP A 337 -14.85 -14.41 -23.56
C ASP A 337 -16.17 -13.83 -24.08
N THR A 338 -17.28 -14.44 -23.69
CA THR A 338 -18.63 -13.96 -23.94
C THR A 338 -19.29 -13.52 -22.63
N ILE A 339 -19.64 -12.24 -22.54
CA ILE A 339 -20.16 -11.63 -21.32
C ILE A 339 -21.65 -11.36 -21.49
N LEU A 340 -22.48 -12.12 -20.78
CA LEU A 340 -23.91 -11.81 -20.64
C LEU A 340 -24.12 -10.82 -19.51
N ILE A 341 -24.72 -9.67 -19.80
CA ILE A 341 -25.18 -8.70 -18.81
C ILE A 341 -26.68 -8.46 -18.98
N ARG A 342 -27.42 -8.50 -17.87
CA ARG A 342 -28.85 -8.19 -17.84
C ARG A 342 -29.05 -6.81 -17.24
N LYS A 343 -29.95 -6.03 -17.81
CA LYS A 343 -30.32 -4.74 -17.25
C LYS A 343 -31.21 -5.00 -16.03
N GLY A 344 -30.67 -4.72 -14.85
CA GLY A 344 -31.46 -4.75 -13.61
C GLY A 344 -32.35 -3.51 -13.46
N ASN A 345 -32.97 -3.35 -12.29
CA ASN A 345 -33.78 -2.19 -11.92
C ASN A 345 -32.92 -0.97 -11.55
N VAL A 346 -32.00 -0.58 -12.43
CA VAL A 346 -31.14 0.59 -12.23
C VAL A 346 -31.86 1.82 -12.76
N LYS A 347 -32.22 2.75 -11.88
CA LYS A 347 -32.76 4.05 -12.26
C LYS A 347 -31.63 4.89 -12.84
N ILE A 348 -31.73 5.17 -14.14
CA ILE A 348 -30.74 5.99 -14.83
C ILE A 348 -30.94 7.45 -14.45
N GLU A 349 -29.86 8.10 -14.05
CA GLU A 349 -29.83 9.53 -13.74
C GLU A 349 -29.93 10.33 -15.04
N GLN A 350 -30.81 11.32 -15.04
CA GLN A 350 -31.01 12.23 -16.18
C GLN A 350 -30.16 13.49 -16.07
N THR A 351 -29.16 13.49 -15.19
CA THR A 351 -28.28 14.62 -14.94
C THR A 351 -26.84 14.28 -15.33
N ILE A 352 -26.21 15.18 -16.09
CA ILE A 352 -24.76 15.14 -16.33
C ILE A 352 -24.06 16.13 -15.43
N GLU A 353 -23.12 15.65 -14.63
CA GLU A 353 -22.32 16.49 -13.75
C GLU A 353 -21.04 16.93 -14.46
N PRO A 354 -20.85 18.24 -14.72
CA PRO A 354 -19.60 18.74 -15.27
C PRO A 354 -18.47 18.64 -14.24
N ILE A 355 -17.34 18.11 -14.70
CA ILE A 355 -16.10 17.97 -13.96
C ILE A 355 -15.10 18.98 -14.54
N PHE A 356 -14.69 19.93 -13.71
CA PHE A 356 -13.74 20.97 -14.08
C PHE A 356 -12.31 20.55 -13.77
N THR A 357 -11.40 20.79 -14.72
CA THR A 357 -9.96 20.66 -14.51
C THR A 357 -9.29 21.97 -14.92
N PRO A 358 -8.53 22.63 -14.03
CA PRO A 358 -8.27 22.24 -12.65
C PRO A 358 -9.48 22.45 -11.73
N ASN A 359 -9.65 21.55 -10.76
CA ASN A 359 -10.80 21.54 -9.86
C ASN A 359 -10.74 22.62 -8.76
N ASN A 360 -9.57 23.22 -8.55
CA ASN A 360 -9.33 24.28 -7.57
C ASN A 360 -9.70 25.68 -8.08
N GLY A 361 -10.16 25.80 -9.34
CA GLY A 361 -10.52 27.06 -9.97
C GLY A 361 -9.34 27.94 -10.38
N ARG A 362 -8.10 27.45 -10.34
CA ARG A 362 -6.92 28.25 -10.72
C ARG A 362 -6.49 27.95 -12.14
N VAL A 363 -6.73 28.88 -13.06
CA VAL A 363 -6.55 28.66 -14.50
C VAL A 363 -5.29 29.31 -15.04
N ASP A 364 -4.64 28.65 -16.00
CA ASP A 364 -3.44 29.14 -16.68
C ASP A 364 -3.66 29.26 -18.21
N ARG A 365 -2.65 29.78 -18.94
CA ARG A 365 -2.71 30.01 -20.39
C ARG A 365 -2.28 28.81 -21.24
N ILE A 366 -1.76 27.74 -20.64
CA ILE A 366 -1.37 26.50 -21.31
C ILE A 366 -2.54 25.52 -21.32
N THR A 367 -3.01 25.15 -20.13
CA THR A 367 -4.03 24.11 -19.94
C THR A 367 -5.44 24.67 -20.03
N HIS A 368 -5.61 25.98 -19.74
CA HIS A 368 -6.90 26.66 -19.63
C HIS A 368 -7.88 25.91 -18.72
N LEU A 369 -9.18 26.29 -18.75
CA LEU A 369 -10.20 25.53 -18.04
C LEU A 369 -10.71 24.40 -18.95
N GLN A 370 -10.69 23.18 -18.44
CA GLN A 370 -11.28 22.01 -19.07
C GLN A 370 -12.59 21.63 -18.40
N VAL A 371 -13.56 21.24 -19.21
CA VAL A 371 -14.84 20.66 -18.78
C VAL A 371 -14.92 19.26 -19.36
N SER A 372 -15.15 18.29 -18.48
CA SER A 372 -15.36 16.89 -18.85
C SER A 372 -16.57 16.36 -18.09
N ALA A 373 -16.97 15.13 -18.41
CA ALA A 373 -17.99 14.41 -17.65
C ALA A 373 -17.70 12.92 -17.71
N PHE A 374 -18.36 12.16 -16.83
CA PHE A 374 -18.23 10.70 -16.86
C PHE A 374 -18.78 10.13 -18.17
N THR A 375 -19.97 10.58 -18.58
CA THR A 375 -20.58 10.26 -19.86
C THR A 375 -20.04 11.18 -20.96
N PRO A 376 -19.93 10.71 -22.22
CA PRO A 376 -19.52 11.55 -23.33
C PRO A 376 -20.41 12.79 -23.48
N ILE A 377 -19.80 13.98 -23.56
CA ILE A 377 -20.53 15.22 -23.81
C ILE A 377 -20.91 15.26 -25.29
N LYS A 378 -22.20 15.34 -25.58
CA LYS A 378 -22.74 15.45 -26.93
C LYS A 378 -22.63 16.88 -27.46
N ASN A 379 -22.98 17.86 -26.64
CA ASN A 379 -22.92 19.28 -26.98
C ASN A 379 -22.87 20.17 -25.73
N ILE A 380 -22.33 21.37 -25.89
CA ILE A 380 -22.43 22.47 -24.93
C ILE A 380 -23.07 23.68 -25.64
N ASP A 381 -24.23 24.11 -25.16
CA ASP A 381 -24.93 25.30 -25.63
C ASP A 381 -24.28 26.58 -25.07
N LYS A 382 -23.56 27.29 -25.95
CA LYS A 382 -22.88 28.55 -25.61
C LYS A 382 -23.84 29.63 -25.13
N THR A 383 -25.11 29.61 -25.54
CA THR A 383 -26.10 30.63 -25.13
C THR A 383 -26.47 30.49 -23.64
N LYS A 384 -26.26 29.30 -23.08
CA LYS A 384 -26.50 28.95 -21.68
C LYS A 384 -25.24 28.97 -20.81
N LEU A 385 -24.13 29.44 -21.37
CA LEU A 385 -22.86 29.62 -20.67
C LEU A 385 -22.68 31.12 -20.38
N LYS A 386 -22.78 31.49 -19.09
CA LYS A 386 -22.50 32.85 -18.66
C LYS A 386 -21.08 32.92 -18.14
N PHE A 387 -20.30 33.83 -18.71
CA PHE A 387 -18.91 34.05 -18.31
C PHE A 387 -18.73 35.50 -17.88
N LYS A 388 -18.15 35.72 -16.71
CA LYS A 388 -17.89 37.04 -16.13
C LYS A 388 -16.41 37.23 -15.81
N GLU A 389 -15.94 38.46 -15.98
CA GLU A 389 -14.64 38.96 -15.53
C GLU A 389 -14.89 40.23 -14.70
N ASP A 390 -14.48 40.26 -13.43
CA ASP A 390 -14.73 41.36 -12.49
C ASP A 390 -16.20 41.83 -12.49
N SER A 391 -17.14 40.87 -12.49
CA SER A 391 -18.60 41.07 -12.59
C SER A 391 -19.14 41.49 -13.96
N LEU A 392 -18.29 41.81 -14.94
CA LEU A 392 -18.70 42.15 -16.30
C LEU A 392 -18.85 40.90 -17.17
N VAL A 393 -19.95 40.79 -17.90
CA VAL A 393 -20.18 39.68 -18.83
C VAL A 393 -19.20 39.77 -20.01
N ARG A 394 -18.61 38.64 -20.39
CA ARG A 394 -17.65 38.50 -21.48
C ARG A 394 -18.09 37.41 -22.45
N THR A 395 -17.89 37.65 -23.75
CA THR A 395 -18.29 36.74 -24.84
C THR A 395 -17.11 36.28 -25.69
N ASN A 396 -15.92 36.84 -25.48
CA ASN A 396 -14.70 36.57 -26.25
C ASN A 396 -13.91 35.34 -25.78
N TYR A 397 -14.56 34.38 -25.12
CA TYR A 397 -13.97 33.07 -24.81
C TYR A 397 -14.17 32.11 -25.99
N GLN A 398 -13.27 31.15 -26.13
CA GLN A 398 -13.39 30.09 -27.12
C GLN A 398 -13.72 28.78 -26.44
N LEU A 399 -14.67 28.03 -27.01
CA LEU A 399 -14.96 26.67 -26.62
C LEU A 399 -14.45 25.75 -27.71
N ALA A 400 -13.47 24.90 -27.38
CA ALA A 400 -12.84 23.97 -28.32
C ALA A 400 -12.92 22.54 -27.77
N VAL A 401 -13.29 21.58 -28.62
CA VAL A 401 -13.21 20.15 -28.27
C VAL A 401 -11.75 19.72 -28.33
N ASP A 402 -11.33 18.90 -27.37
CA ASP A 402 -9.99 18.30 -27.40
C ASP A 402 -9.85 17.34 -28.58
N THR A 403 -8.75 17.46 -29.33
CA THR A 403 -8.50 16.69 -30.55
C THR A 403 -8.15 15.22 -30.27
N ALA A 404 -7.60 14.92 -29.10
CA ALA A 404 -7.23 13.57 -28.70
C ALA A 404 -8.35 12.88 -27.89
N ASN A 405 -9.19 13.65 -27.20
CA ASN A 405 -10.29 13.13 -26.40
C ASN A 405 -11.56 13.97 -26.52
N THR A 406 -12.49 13.54 -27.38
CA THR A 406 -13.74 14.27 -27.66
C THR A 406 -14.67 14.45 -26.45
N ASN A 407 -14.38 13.86 -25.28
CA ASN A 407 -15.13 14.06 -24.05
C ASN A 407 -14.64 15.28 -23.23
N ILE A 408 -13.57 15.94 -23.66
CA ILE A 408 -13.00 17.12 -23.00
C ILE A 408 -13.25 18.35 -23.86
N TYR A 409 -13.79 19.39 -23.22
CA TYR A 409 -13.97 20.72 -23.80
C TYR A 409 -13.05 21.71 -23.10
N HIS A 410 -12.27 22.44 -23.89
CA HIS A 410 -11.40 23.52 -23.44
C HIS A 410 -12.14 24.86 -23.55
N ILE A 411 -12.18 25.62 -22.46
CA ILE A 411 -12.61 27.01 -22.44
C ILE A 411 -11.35 27.86 -22.44
N ARG A 412 -10.96 28.31 -23.62
CA ARG A 412 -9.77 29.15 -23.82
C ARG A 412 -10.15 30.60 -23.66
N TYR A 413 -9.40 31.28 -22.79
CA TYR A 413 -9.55 32.69 -22.53
C TYR A 413 -8.18 33.28 -22.19
N ASN A 414 -8.02 34.58 -22.42
CA ASN A 414 -6.79 35.29 -22.04
C ASN A 414 -6.86 35.65 -20.54
N TRP A 415 -6.61 34.65 -19.70
CA TRP A 415 -6.59 34.81 -18.24
C TRP A 415 -5.50 35.82 -17.81
N ARG A 416 -5.80 36.65 -16.80
CA ARG A 416 -4.97 37.76 -16.31
C ARG A 416 -4.88 37.76 -14.79
N LYS A 417 -3.71 38.15 -14.27
CA LYS A 417 -3.46 38.37 -12.85
C LYS A 417 -4.47 39.36 -12.25
N GLU A 418 -4.78 39.18 -10.98
CA GLU A 418 -5.67 40.04 -10.17
C GLU A 418 -7.10 40.19 -10.70
N LYS A 419 -7.48 39.38 -11.69
CA LYS A 419 -8.85 39.30 -12.21
C LYS A 419 -9.60 38.14 -11.57
N LYS A 420 -10.87 38.37 -11.27
CA LYS A 420 -11.79 37.34 -10.82
C LYS A 420 -12.69 36.95 -11.98
N TYR A 421 -12.81 35.65 -12.20
CA TYR A 421 -13.66 35.10 -13.23
C TYR A 421 -14.75 34.25 -12.60
N GLN A 422 -15.87 34.14 -13.29
CA GLN A 422 -16.92 33.19 -12.94
C GLN A 422 -17.47 32.60 -14.22
N ILE A 423 -17.58 31.28 -14.24
CA ILE A 423 -18.32 30.57 -15.26
C ILE A 423 -19.55 29.92 -14.63
N GLU A 424 -20.69 30.09 -15.28
CA GLU A 424 -21.95 29.48 -14.92
C GLU A 424 -22.49 28.72 -16.12
N PHE A 425 -22.64 27.41 -15.95
CA PHE A 425 -23.46 26.58 -16.81
C PHE A 425 -24.86 26.60 -16.23
N THR A 426 -25.80 27.23 -16.93
CA THR A 426 -27.21 27.15 -16.52
C THR A 426 -27.76 25.75 -16.76
N GLU A 427 -28.98 25.50 -16.28
CA GLU A 427 -29.64 24.20 -16.48
C GLU A 427 -29.79 23.86 -17.98
N GLY A 428 -29.34 22.66 -18.33
CA GLY A 428 -29.32 22.16 -19.71
C GLY A 428 -28.37 22.88 -20.65
N ALA A 429 -27.29 23.49 -20.13
CA ALA A 429 -26.18 24.01 -20.93
C ALA A 429 -25.33 22.90 -21.57
N ILE A 430 -25.23 21.75 -20.91
CA ILE A 430 -24.48 20.57 -21.34
C ILE A 430 -25.49 19.46 -21.59
N THR A 431 -25.40 18.85 -22.77
CA THR A 431 -26.16 17.64 -23.11
C THR A 431 -25.21 16.47 -23.22
N GLY A 432 -25.46 15.42 -22.45
CA GLY A 432 -24.70 14.18 -22.48
C GLY A 432 -25.13 13.20 -23.57
N TYR A 433 -24.52 12.02 -23.56
CA TYR A 433 -24.65 11.02 -24.60
C TYR A 433 -26.06 10.40 -24.67
N PHE A 434 -26.69 10.20 -23.51
CA PHE A 434 -28.04 9.64 -23.38
C PHE A 434 -29.14 10.71 -23.37
N GLY A 435 -28.78 11.99 -23.61
CA GLY A 435 -29.69 13.14 -23.56
C GLY A 435 -29.86 13.74 -22.17
N GLU A 436 -29.09 13.28 -21.19
CA GLU A 436 -29.02 13.88 -19.85
C GLU A 436 -28.53 15.33 -19.90
N GLN A 437 -28.97 16.15 -18.95
CA GLN A 437 -28.69 17.58 -18.91
C GLN A 437 -28.09 18.01 -17.57
N ASN A 438 -27.17 18.96 -17.55
CA ASN A 438 -26.60 19.45 -16.30
C ASN A 438 -27.62 20.30 -15.53
N LYS A 439 -27.52 20.27 -14.20
CA LYS A 439 -28.10 21.32 -13.34
C LYS A 439 -27.24 22.57 -13.37
N GLU A 440 -27.76 23.68 -12.85
CA GLU A 440 -26.97 24.90 -12.68
C GLU A 440 -25.66 24.60 -11.94
N LYS A 441 -24.54 24.98 -12.54
CA LYS A 441 -23.21 24.82 -11.96
C LYS A 441 -22.39 26.08 -12.16
N LYS A 442 -21.92 26.64 -11.06
CA LYS A 442 -21.02 27.79 -11.02
C LYS A 442 -19.63 27.36 -10.60
N LEU A 443 -18.63 27.99 -11.18
CA LEU A 443 -17.24 27.88 -10.78
C LEU A 443 -16.60 29.26 -10.83
N ASP A 444 -16.09 29.69 -9.69
CA ASP A 444 -15.25 30.87 -9.60
C ASP A 444 -13.82 30.49 -9.98
N LEU A 445 -13.18 31.34 -10.78
CA LEU A 445 -11.82 31.12 -11.24
C LEU A 445 -10.95 32.34 -10.93
N THR A 446 -9.68 32.05 -10.66
CA THR A 446 -8.61 33.05 -10.60
C THR A 446 -7.50 32.63 -11.53
N TYR A 447 -6.74 33.59 -12.04
CA TYR A 447 -5.51 33.25 -12.73
C TYR A 447 -4.54 32.59 -11.76
N ASP A 448 -4.03 31.41 -12.11
CA ASP A 448 -2.92 30.81 -11.38
C ASP A 448 -1.65 31.56 -11.78
N ASP A 449 -1.08 32.30 -10.84
CA ASP A 449 0.12 33.06 -11.12
C ASP A 449 1.27 32.09 -11.48
N SER A 450 2.07 32.42 -12.49
CA SER A 450 3.28 31.67 -12.85
C SER A 450 4.23 31.50 -11.67
N GLU A 451 4.13 32.38 -10.67
CA GLU A 451 4.82 32.25 -9.39
C GLU A 451 4.43 30.99 -8.59
N ASN A 452 3.40 30.23 -8.95
CA ASN A 452 3.11 28.95 -8.33
C ASN A 452 3.69 27.76 -9.08
N TYR A 453 4.41 27.99 -10.18
CA TYR A 453 4.91 26.96 -11.08
C TYR A 453 6.43 27.01 -11.20
N GLY A 454 7.03 25.87 -11.48
CA GLY A 454 8.47 25.78 -11.75
C GLY A 454 8.74 24.92 -12.97
N ASP A 455 9.95 25.06 -13.48
CA ASP A 455 10.47 24.27 -14.59
C ASP A 455 11.48 23.26 -14.05
N LEU A 456 11.37 22.01 -14.50
CA LEU A 456 12.24 20.93 -14.06
C LEU A 456 12.64 20.06 -15.24
N THR A 457 13.95 19.90 -15.41
CA THR A 457 14.53 19.01 -16.42
C THR A 457 15.29 17.88 -15.73
N PHE A 458 14.97 16.64 -16.11
CA PHE A 458 15.77 15.48 -15.74
C PHE A 458 16.49 14.93 -16.96
N ASP A 459 17.81 14.87 -16.87
CA ASP A 459 18.64 14.12 -17.80
C ASP A 459 18.87 12.72 -17.22
N PHE A 460 18.74 11.70 -18.07
CA PHE A 460 18.98 10.31 -17.72
C PHE A 460 20.26 9.83 -18.40
N THR A 461 21.06 9.08 -17.66
CA THR A 461 22.32 8.49 -18.12
C THR A 461 22.26 6.98 -17.97
N ASP A 462 23.21 6.26 -18.57
CA ASP A 462 23.28 4.79 -18.52
C ASP A 462 22.10 4.06 -19.19
N LEU A 463 21.52 4.64 -20.25
CA LEU A 463 20.49 3.99 -21.04
C LEU A 463 21.09 2.92 -21.96
N ASP A 464 20.42 1.78 -22.04
CA ASP A 464 20.80 0.71 -22.96
C ASP A 464 20.35 1.02 -24.39
N SER A 465 21.18 0.64 -25.37
CA SER A 465 20.81 0.71 -26.78
C SER A 465 19.57 -0.16 -27.05
N ASN A 466 18.58 0.38 -27.76
CA ASN A 466 17.32 -0.29 -28.13
C ASN A 466 16.37 -0.64 -26.96
N THR A 467 16.45 0.07 -25.83
CA THR A 467 15.51 -0.07 -24.73
C THR A 467 14.73 1.24 -24.51
N THR A 468 13.42 1.13 -24.28
CA THR A 468 12.57 2.24 -23.85
C THR A 468 12.45 2.25 -22.33
N TYR A 469 12.35 3.43 -21.75
CA TYR A 469 12.08 3.60 -20.33
C TYR A 469 10.87 4.50 -20.12
N LEU A 470 10.08 4.20 -19.09
CA LEU A 470 8.93 4.99 -18.68
C LEU A 470 9.31 5.77 -17.42
N VAL A 471 9.37 7.09 -17.55
CA VAL A 471 9.59 8.01 -16.43
C VAL A 471 8.22 8.41 -15.90
N GLU A 472 7.91 7.99 -14.68
CA GLU A 472 6.67 8.34 -14.02
C GLU A 472 6.91 9.38 -12.93
N LEU A 473 6.29 10.55 -13.11
CA LEU A 473 6.20 11.58 -12.07
C LEU A 473 5.12 11.18 -11.08
N ILE A 474 5.51 10.92 -9.84
CA ILE A 474 4.63 10.39 -8.79
C ILE A 474 4.60 11.30 -7.56
N ASN A 475 3.66 11.05 -6.66
CA ASN A 475 3.63 11.73 -5.37
C ASN A 475 4.62 11.11 -4.37
N GLU A 476 4.79 11.77 -3.21
CA GLU A 476 5.66 11.31 -2.12
C GLU A 476 5.28 9.91 -1.59
N LYS A 477 3.98 9.56 -1.60
CA LYS A 477 3.47 8.26 -1.16
C LYS A 477 3.63 7.14 -2.21
N LYS A 478 4.09 7.45 -3.43
CA LYS A 478 4.27 6.53 -4.56
C LYS A 478 2.99 5.83 -5.06
N ASP A 479 1.81 6.27 -4.63
CA ASP A 479 0.52 5.67 -4.96
C ASP A 479 -0.23 6.41 -6.08
N LYS A 480 0.22 7.63 -6.45
CA LYS A 480 -0.36 8.41 -7.56
C LYS A 480 0.68 8.75 -8.61
N VAL A 481 0.36 8.43 -9.86
CA VAL A 481 1.09 8.86 -11.06
C VAL A 481 0.42 10.10 -11.65
N TYR A 482 1.19 11.18 -11.82
CA TYR A 482 0.73 12.42 -12.43
C TYR A 482 0.98 12.46 -13.94
N ARG A 483 2.14 11.98 -14.38
CA ARG A 483 2.59 12.00 -15.77
C ARG A 483 3.51 10.82 -16.04
N VAL A 484 3.46 10.29 -17.27
CA VAL A 484 4.35 9.24 -17.77
C VAL A 484 4.98 9.75 -19.05
N ASP A 485 6.31 9.69 -19.14
CA ASP A 485 7.09 10.11 -20.30
C ASP A 485 7.96 8.93 -20.78
N LYS A 486 7.99 8.71 -22.09
CA LYS A 486 8.88 7.71 -22.72
C LYS A 486 10.23 8.35 -23.03
N ILE A 487 11.32 7.71 -22.60
CA ILE A 487 12.70 8.11 -22.93
C ILE A 487 13.48 6.94 -23.51
N ASN A 488 14.55 7.26 -24.24
CA ASN A 488 15.54 6.31 -24.76
C ASN A 488 16.87 7.04 -24.99
N MET A 489 17.89 6.35 -25.49
CA MET A 489 19.23 6.94 -25.70
C MET A 489 19.23 8.17 -26.64
N ASN A 490 18.27 8.28 -27.58
CA ASN A 490 18.16 9.41 -28.50
C ASN A 490 17.38 10.59 -27.90
N ASN A 491 16.55 10.35 -26.89
CA ASN A 491 15.83 11.35 -26.13
C ASN A 491 15.94 11.05 -24.63
N PRO A 492 17.12 11.31 -24.03
CA PRO A 492 17.42 10.88 -22.66
C PRO A 492 16.93 11.90 -21.62
N ALA A 493 16.03 12.82 -21.96
CA ALA A 493 15.60 13.89 -21.06
C ALA A 493 14.08 14.03 -20.99
N VAL A 494 13.59 14.41 -19.81
CA VAL A 494 12.19 14.80 -19.59
C VAL A 494 12.14 16.23 -19.08
N VAL A 495 11.29 17.04 -19.71
CA VAL A 495 11.12 18.45 -19.37
C VAL A 495 9.68 18.70 -18.87
N TYR A 496 9.58 19.17 -17.64
CA TYR A 496 8.34 19.63 -17.02
C TYR A 496 8.36 21.16 -17.04
N LYS A 497 7.61 21.78 -17.96
CA LYS A 497 7.45 23.25 -18.03
C LYS A 497 6.18 23.69 -17.34
N GLN A 498 6.26 24.78 -16.58
CA GLN A 498 5.17 25.36 -15.81
C GLN A 498 4.40 24.29 -15.03
N TYR A 499 5.13 23.45 -14.29
CA TYR A 499 4.51 22.40 -13.51
C TYR A 499 4.14 22.92 -12.11
N PRO A 500 2.96 22.55 -11.56
CA PRO A 500 2.53 23.06 -10.27
C PRO A 500 3.58 22.85 -9.18
N GLY A 501 3.78 23.87 -8.35
CA GLY A 501 4.65 23.80 -7.19
C GLY A 501 4.15 22.77 -6.18
N GLY A 502 5.06 21.95 -5.67
CA GLY A 502 4.70 20.83 -4.81
C GLY A 502 5.82 19.82 -4.66
N LYS A 503 5.56 18.80 -3.84
CA LYS A 503 6.48 17.67 -3.62
C LYS A 503 6.16 16.53 -4.58
N TYR A 504 7.19 16.03 -5.25
CA TYR A 504 7.10 14.95 -6.22
C TYR A 504 8.27 13.97 -6.04
N SER A 505 8.11 12.79 -6.62
CA SER A 505 9.17 11.81 -6.79
C SER A 505 9.11 11.24 -8.21
N ILE A 506 10.12 10.50 -8.61
CA ILE A 506 10.18 9.81 -9.90
C ILE A 506 10.43 8.33 -9.66
N ARG A 507 9.71 7.50 -10.42
CA ARG A 507 10.13 6.12 -10.68
C ARG A 507 10.35 5.94 -12.18
N VAL A 508 11.36 5.15 -12.51
CA VAL A 508 11.70 4.81 -13.88
C VAL A 508 11.54 3.31 -14.04
N ILE A 509 10.76 2.92 -15.04
CA ILE A 509 10.54 1.53 -15.44
C ILE A 509 11.34 1.28 -16.71
N ARG A 510 12.04 0.15 -16.78
CA ARG A 510 12.62 -0.35 -18.02
C ARG A 510 11.55 -1.14 -18.77
N ASP A 511 11.02 -0.56 -19.84
CA ASP A 511 9.98 -1.15 -20.68
C ASP A 511 10.63 -1.95 -21.81
N ASP A 512 10.85 -3.23 -21.55
CA ASP A 512 11.61 -4.13 -22.42
C ASP A 512 10.81 -4.50 -23.68
N ASN A 513 9.48 -4.31 -23.67
CA ASN A 513 8.59 -4.67 -24.78
C ASN A 513 7.94 -3.45 -25.48
N ASP A 514 8.29 -2.24 -25.06
CA ASP A 514 7.84 -0.93 -25.57
C ASP A 514 6.30 -0.73 -25.56
N ASN A 515 5.58 -1.42 -24.69
CA ASN A 515 4.11 -1.31 -24.65
C ASN A 515 3.60 -0.11 -23.85
N GLY A 516 4.48 0.63 -23.18
CA GLY A 516 4.16 1.85 -22.45
C GLY A 516 3.53 1.63 -21.07
N ILE A 517 3.54 0.40 -20.53
CA ILE A 517 3.08 0.08 -19.18
C ILE A 517 4.03 -0.90 -18.50
N TRP A 518 4.07 -0.90 -17.17
CA TRP A 518 4.88 -1.88 -16.42
C TRP A 518 4.27 -3.27 -16.50
N ASP A 519 5.06 -4.26 -16.93
CA ASP A 519 4.67 -5.66 -16.92
C ASP A 519 5.22 -6.45 -15.74
N THR A 520 4.38 -7.33 -15.21
CA THR A 520 4.74 -8.27 -14.16
C THR A 520 5.40 -9.53 -14.71
N GLY A 521 5.99 -10.33 -13.82
CA GLY A 521 6.65 -11.60 -14.17
C GLY A 521 5.71 -12.80 -14.29
N ASP A 522 6.28 -13.92 -14.72
CA ASP A 522 5.64 -15.24 -14.77
C ASP A 522 6.62 -16.27 -14.22
N VAL A 523 6.34 -16.78 -13.02
CA VAL A 523 7.21 -17.72 -12.30
C VAL A 523 7.34 -19.07 -13.01
N GLU A 524 6.33 -19.51 -13.75
CA GLU A 524 6.38 -20.79 -14.47
C GLU A 524 7.25 -20.69 -15.72
N LYS A 525 7.18 -19.54 -16.40
CA LYS A 525 8.07 -19.21 -17.52
C LYS A 525 9.43 -18.68 -17.06
N LYS A 526 9.62 -18.49 -15.76
CA LYS A 526 10.80 -17.86 -15.15
C LYS A 526 11.12 -16.49 -15.73
N THR A 527 10.10 -15.71 -16.06
CA THR A 527 10.26 -14.32 -16.50
C THR A 527 10.08 -13.39 -15.30
N PHE A 528 10.98 -12.43 -15.18
CA PHE A 528 10.89 -11.40 -14.14
C PHE A 528 9.95 -10.28 -14.55
N PRO A 529 9.39 -9.54 -13.58
CA PRO A 529 8.80 -8.24 -13.85
C PRO A 529 9.80 -7.29 -14.47
N GLU A 530 9.29 -6.28 -15.14
CA GLU A 530 10.11 -5.20 -15.64
C GLU A 530 10.83 -4.47 -14.50
N PRO A 531 12.15 -4.22 -14.63
CA PRO A 531 12.91 -3.54 -13.59
C PRO A 531 12.39 -2.12 -13.33
N VAL A 532 12.35 -1.74 -12.05
CA VAL A 532 11.95 -0.42 -11.59
C VAL A 532 13.03 0.18 -10.72
N VAL A 533 13.32 1.46 -10.88
CA VAL A 533 14.19 2.23 -9.97
C VAL A 533 13.44 3.48 -9.52
N TYR A 534 13.56 3.79 -8.24
CA TYR A 534 13.06 5.02 -7.67
C TYR A 534 14.18 6.03 -7.53
N LEU A 535 13.89 7.28 -7.87
CA LEU A 535 14.66 8.40 -7.36
C LEU A 535 14.31 8.55 -5.87
N ASN A 536 15.17 8.04 -4.99
CA ASN A 536 15.00 8.09 -3.52
C ASN A 536 15.15 9.51 -2.93
N LYS A 537 14.76 10.53 -3.69
CA LYS A 537 14.73 11.93 -3.31
C LYS A 537 13.37 12.48 -3.69
N VAL A 538 12.62 12.91 -2.68
CA VAL A 538 11.46 13.79 -2.91
C VAL A 538 12.03 15.15 -3.32
N PHE A 539 11.63 15.64 -4.46
CA PHE A 539 12.01 16.97 -4.92
C PHE A 539 10.79 17.90 -4.86
N THR A 540 11.08 19.17 -4.60
CA THR A 540 10.06 20.20 -4.54
C THR A 540 10.21 21.09 -5.75
N ILE A 541 9.20 21.12 -6.61
CA ILE A 541 9.12 22.13 -7.67
C ILE A 541 8.77 23.45 -6.99
N ARG A 542 9.68 24.41 -7.08
CA ARG A 542 9.51 25.74 -6.49
C ARG A 542 9.02 26.71 -7.57
N ALA A 543 8.06 27.52 -7.15
CA ALA A 543 7.71 28.82 -7.71
C ALA A 543 8.86 29.54 -8.43
N ASN A 544 8.72 29.83 -9.74
CA ASN A 544 9.68 30.57 -10.58
C ASN A 544 11.12 30.02 -10.62
N TRP A 545 11.33 28.76 -10.23
CA TRP A 545 12.65 28.14 -10.30
C TRP A 545 12.75 27.25 -11.53
N GLU A 546 13.90 27.32 -12.19
CA GLU A 546 14.33 26.31 -13.14
C GLU A 546 15.35 25.42 -12.42
N GLN A 547 15.06 24.12 -12.39
CA GLN A 547 15.96 23.12 -11.83
C GLN A 547 16.33 22.10 -12.90
N LYS A 548 17.59 21.71 -12.89
CA LYS A 548 18.11 20.65 -13.74
C LYS A 548 18.86 19.64 -12.90
N ASP A 549 18.44 18.39 -12.99
CA ASP A 549 19.06 17.26 -12.29
C ASP A 549 19.41 16.15 -13.30
N SER A 550 20.42 15.34 -12.96
CA SER A 550 20.82 14.18 -13.74
C SER A 550 20.68 12.91 -12.90
N PHE A 551 20.20 11.83 -13.50
CA PHE A 551 19.99 10.54 -12.85
C PHE A 551 20.61 9.39 -13.66
N SER A 552 21.36 8.51 -13.00
CA SER A 552 21.90 7.30 -13.62
C SER A 552 20.91 6.15 -13.52
N LEU A 553 20.65 5.50 -14.65
CA LEU A 553 19.84 4.29 -14.75
C LEU A 553 20.68 3.00 -14.68
N SER A 554 21.91 3.07 -14.18
CA SER A 554 22.79 1.90 -14.01
C SER A 554 22.13 0.76 -13.23
N GLY A 555 21.27 1.08 -12.25
CA GLY A 555 20.48 0.09 -11.50
C GLY A 555 19.40 -0.65 -12.29
N LEU A 556 19.13 -0.25 -13.54
CA LEU A 556 18.21 -0.92 -14.47
C LEU A 556 18.92 -1.74 -15.55
N LYS A 557 20.26 -1.76 -15.58
CA LYS A 557 21.02 -2.57 -16.55
C LYS A 557 20.78 -4.05 -16.28
N LYS A 558 20.60 -4.83 -17.36
CA LYS A 558 20.54 -6.29 -17.27
C LYS A 558 21.93 -6.79 -16.87
N ASN A 559 22.01 -7.52 -15.76
CA ASN A 559 23.19 -8.29 -15.39
C ASN A 559 23.33 -9.54 -16.26
#